data_AF-A0A1H9V1H4-F1
#
_entry.id   AF-A0A1H9V1H4-F1
#
_cell.length_a   1.000
_cell.length_b   1.000
_cell.length_c   1.000
_cell.angle_alpha   90.00
_cell.angle_beta   90.00
_cell.angle_gamma   90.00
#
_symmetry.space_group_name_H-M   'P 1'
#
loop_
_entity.id
_entity.type
_entity.pdbx_description
1 polymer ?
#
loop_
_entity_poly.entity_id
_entity_poly.type
_entity_poly.pdbx_seq_one_letter_code
_entity_poly.pdbx_strand_id
1 'polypeptide(L)'
;MAHVDPPAPTAPASTPVTPVQMLLLAVVFVAEVLGLVAVAWWSVSLGGVLGVVVAVVAVSVMAALWGRFAAPRAASRLQGTPLAAFMLAWFAVGGVCLAAVGHPWWGVALVGGFAATKLVLRATGYRGAAPPASAPTPVQGEGPHVGQ
;
A
#
# COMPACT_ATOMS: atom_id res chain seq x y z
N MET A 1 3.95 40.00 -37.50
CA MET A 1 3.50 39.87 -36.10
C MET A 1 3.84 38.47 -35.64
N ALA A 2 4.84 38.30 -34.77
CA ALA A 2 5.22 36.99 -34.26
C ALA A 2 4.13 36.47 -33.31
N HIS A 3 3.63 35.27 -33.57
CA HIS A 3 2.71 34.54 -32.69
C HIS A 3 3.53 34.08 -31.47
N VAL A 4 3.33 34.72 -30.32
CA VAL A 4 3.93 34.31 -29.05
C VAL A 4 3.01 33.27 -28.45
N ASP A 5 3.46 32.02 -28.41
CA ASP A 5 2.73 30.96 -27.72
C ASP A 5 2.64 31.28 -26.22
N PRO A 6 1.47 31.08 -25.58
CA PRO A 6 1.33 31.28 -24.15
C PRO A 6 2.24 30.29 -23.39
N PRO A 7 2.83 30.71 -22.26
CA PRO A 7 3.69 29.83 -21.46
C PRO A 7 2.92 28.58 -21.03
N ALA A 8 3.58 27.42 -21.13
CA ALA A 8 2.99 26.14 -20.75
C ALA A 8 2.49 26.19 -19.29
N PRO A 9 1.31 25.60 -18.97
CA PRO A 9 0.80 25.56 -17.61
C PRO A 9 1.83 24.93 -16.67
N THR A 10 2.25 25.64 -15.64
CA THR A 10 3.13 25.10 -14.61
C THR A 10 2.41 23.95 -13.90
N ALA A 11 3.06 22.79 -13.80
CA ALA A 11 2.49 21.64 -13.14
C ALA A 11 2.09 22.03 -11.69
N PRO A 12 0.89 21.65 -11.22
CA PRO A 12 0.44 22.02 -9.89
C PRO A 12 1.39 21.44 -8.83
N ALA A 13 1.74 22.27 -7.84
CA ALA A 13 2.58 21.85 -6.72
C ALA A 13 1.98 20.65 -5.98
N SER A 14 2.81 19.65 -5.64
CA SER A 14 2.37 18.50 -4.86
C SER A 14 1.93 18.94 -3.46
N THR A 15 0.66 18.75 -3.12
CA THR A 15 0.14 19.08 -1.78
C THR A 15 0.83 18.21 -0.73
N PRO A 16 1.43 18.80 0.32
CA PRO A 16 2.10 18.05 1.37
C PRO A 16 1.11 17.18 2.16
N VAL A 17 1.58 16.00 2.59
CA VAL A 17 0.81 15.07 3.44
C VAL A 17 0.71 15.67 4.84
N THR A 18 -0.50 15.69 5.41
CA THR A 18 -0.70 16.28 6.74
C THR A 18 -0.22 15.32 7.85
N PRO A 19 0.14 15.83 9.05
CA PRO A 19 0.51 14.97 10.19
C PRO A 19 -0.57 13.93 10.54
N VAL A 20 -1.85 14.30 10.40
CA VAL A 20 -2.99 13.39 10.61
C VAL A 20 -2.97 12.25 9.59
N GLN A 21 -2.71 12.54 8.32
CA GLN A 21 -2.61 11.51 7.28
C GLN A 21 -1.41 10.57 7.53
N MET A 22 -0.27 11.09 7.98
CA MET A 22 0.88 10.25 8.36
C MET A 22 0.54 9.31 9.52
N LEU A 23 -0.15 9.81 10.54
CA LEU A 23 -0.59 8.99 11.67
C LEU A 23 -1.55 7.87 11.23
N LEU A 24 -2.56 8.20 10.40
CA LEU A 24 -3.50 7.21 9.88
C LEU A 24 -2.80 6.14 9.02
N LEU A 25 -1.80 6.52 8.22
CA LEU A 25 -0.98 5.58 7.47
C LEU A 25 -0.16 4.67 8.39
N ALA A 26 0.41 5.21 9.47
CA ALA A 26 1.11 4.41 10.47
C ALA A 26 0.18 3.40 11.14
N VAL A 27 -1.06 3.80 11.47
CA VAL A 27 -2.08 2.89 12.00
C VAL A 27 -2.41 1.77 11.02
N VAL A 28 -2.57 2.09 9.73
CA VAL A 28 -2.78 1.06 8.70
C VAL A 28 -1.59 0.08 8.66
N PHE A 29 -0.36 0.59 8.66
CA PHE A 29 0.83 -0.25 8.65
C PHE A 29 0.91 -1.17 9.89
N VAL A 30 0.64 -0.64 11.08
CA VAL A 30 0.60 -1.45 12.31
C VAL A 30 -0.47 -2.53 12.20
N ALA A 31 -1.65 -2.20 11.67
CA ALA A 31 -2.69 -3.20 11.43
C ALA A 31 -2.19 -4.30 10.48
N GLU A 32 -1.49 -3.96 9.40
CA GLU A 32 -0.93 -4.95 8.46
C GLU A 32 0.02 -5.93 9.16
N VAL A 33 0.91 -5.41 10.01
CA VAL A 33 1.83 -6.22 10.82
C VAL A 33 1.06 -7.12 11.79
N LEU A 34 0.02 -6.60 12.45
CA LEU A 34 -0.82 -7.39 13.35
C LEU A 34 -1.56 -8.51 12.60
N GLY A 35 -2.01 -8.26 11.36
CA GLY A 35 -2.61 -9.28 10.51
C GLY A 35 -1.63 -10.42 10.15
N LEU A 36 -0.35 -10.11 9.94
CA LEU A 36 0.68 -11.14 9.73
C LEU A 36 0.96 -11.93 11.00
N VAL A 37 1.06 -11.24 12.15
CA VAL A 37 1.25 -11.88 13.46
C VAL A 37 0.08 -12.81 13.77
N ALA A 38 -1.15 -12.40 13.47
CA ALA A 38 -2.36 -13.21 13.63
C ALA A 38 -2.27 -14.56 12.90
N VAL A 39 -1.87 -14.52 11.63
CA VAL A 39 -1.75 -15.71 10.79
C VAL A 39 -0.62 -16.60 11.28
N ALA A 40 0.53 -16.02 11.63
CA ALA A 40 1.65 -16.76 12.20
C ALA A 40 1.27 -17.43 13.53
N TRP A 41 0.59 -16.69 14.42
CA TRP A 41 0.11 -17.19 15.71
C TRP A 41 -0.84 -18.37 15.51
N TRP A 42 -1.85 -18.21 14.66
CA TRP A 42 -2.77 -19.29 14.34
C TRP A 42 -2.03 -20.52 13.78
N SER A 43 -1.07 -20.31 12.89
CA SER A 43 -0.31 -21.41 12.29
C SER A 43 0.49 -22.18 13.34
N VAL A 44 1.20 -21.50 14.25
CA VAL A 44 1.95 -22.19 15.32
C VAL A 44 1.04 -22.86 16.35
N SER A 45 -0.21 -22.39 16.50
CA SER A 45 -1.19 -23.04 17.38
C SER A 45 -1.61 -24.44 16.92
N LEU A 46 -1.36 -24.78 15.65
CA LEU A 46 -1.54 -26.14 15.12
C LEU A 46 -0.53 -27.15 15.71
N GLY A 47 0.56 -26.67 16.30
CA GLY A 47 1.56 -27.47 16.98
C GLY A 47 2.54 -28.21 16.05
N GLY A 48 3.67 -28.62 16.64
CA GLY A 48 4.69 -29.43 15.99
C GLY A 48 5.35 -28.77 14.77
N VAL A 49 6.03 -29.58 13.96
CA VAL A 49 6.69 -29.13 12.72
C VAL A 49 5.67 -28.62 11.70
N LEU A 50 4.46 -29.20 11.68
CA LEU A 50 3.39 -28.81 10.78
C LEU A 50 3.01 -27.34 10.96
N GLY A 51 2.84 -26.88 12.21
CA GLY A 51 2.51 -25.47 12.48
C GLY A 51 3.57 -24.49 11.99
N VAL A 52 4.86 -24.84 12.11
CA VAL A 52 5.97 -24.04 11.59
C VAL A 52 5.95 -23.99 10.06
N VAL A 53 5.75 -25.14 9.40
CA VAL A 53 5.65 -25.21 7.94
C VAL A 53 4.47 -24.37 7.43
N VAL A 54 3.30 -24.47 8.07
CA VAL A 54 2.13 -23.67 7.74
C VAL A 54 2.41 -22.18 7.94
N ALA A 55 3.09 -21.79 9.02
CA ALA A 55 3.44 -20.39 9.27
C ALA A 55 4.35 -19.83 8.17
N VAL A 56 5.40 -20.57 7.80
CA VAL A 56 6.34 -20.16 6.74
C VAL A 56 5.64 -20.06 5.40
N VAL A 57 4.84 -21.06 5.03
CA VAL A 57 4.10 -21.07 3.76
C VAL A 57 3.09 -19.94 3.71
N ALA A 58 2.28 -19.76 4.77
CA ALA A 58 1.27 -18.71 4.83
C ALA A 58 1.89 -17.31 4.73
N VAL A 59 2.95 -17.03 5.49
CA VAL A 59 3.65 -15.74 5.44
C VAL A 59 4.30 -15.52 4.08
N SER A 60 4.88 -16.56 3.47
CA SER A 60 5.50 -16.47 2.14
C SER A 60 4.48 -16.18 1.05
N VAL A 61 3.32 -16.86 1.07
CA VAL A 61 2.21 -16.62 0.14
C VAL A 61 1.67 -15.21 0.31
N MET A 62 1.48 -14.78 1.55
CA MET A 62 1.08 -13.41 1.87
C MET A 62 2.07 -12.41 1.29
N ALA A 63 3.36 -12.52 1.61
CA ALA A 63 4.40 -11.63 1.10
C ALA A 63 4.43 -11.60 -0.44
N ALA A 64 4.27 -12.74 -1.10
CA ALA A 64 4.21 -12.83 -2.56
C ALA A 64 2.99 -12.13 -3.15
N LEU A 65 1.80 -12.34 -2.58
CA LEU A 65 0.56 -11.66 -2.99
C LEU A 65 0.68 -10.14 -2.80
N TRP A 66 1.29 -9.70 -1.70
CA TRP A 66 1.56 -8.30 -1.45
C TRP A 66 2.52 -7.70 -2.49
N GLY A 67 3.64 -8.39 -2.74
CA GLY A 67 4.62 -8.01 -3.76
C GLY A 67 4.02 -7.93 -5.16
N ARG A 68 3.05 -8.81 -5.46
CA ARG A 68 2.41 -8.90 -6.77
C ARG A 68 1.32 -7.86 -7.00
N PHE A 69 0.52 -7.55 -5.99
CA PHE A 69 -0.72 -6.78 -6.15
C PHE A 69 -0.75 -5.44 -5.40
N ALA A 70 -0.02 -5.30 -4.30
CA ALA A 70 -0.10 -4.13 -3.43
C ALA A 70 1.19 -3.28 -3.42
N ALA A 71 2.36 -3.87 -3.74
CA ALA A 71 3.64 -3.16 -3.67
C ALA A 71 3.71 -1.97 -4.64
N PRO A 72 4.41 -0.87 -4.28
CA PRO A 72 4.53 0.33 -5.12
C PRO A 72 5.13 0.06 -6.50
N ARG A 73 6.04 -0.93 -6.58
CA ARG A 73 6.71 -1.38 -7.81
C ARG A 73 6.10 -2.65 -8.41
N ALA A 74 4.91 -3.06 -7.96
CA ALA A 74 4.26 -4.24 -8.48
C ALA A 74 3.90 -4.05 -9.97
N ALA A 75 4.33 -4.99 -10.82
CA ALA A 75 4.01 -4.97 -12.25
C ALA A 75 2.50 -5.13 -12.54
N SER A 76 1.74 -5.69 -11.60
CA SER A 76 0.28 -5.82 -11.69
C SER A 76 -0.39 -5.24 -10.44
N ARG A 77 0.00 -4.01 -10.10
CA ARG A 77 -0.56 -3.29 -8.95
C ARG A 77 -2.08 -3.09 -9.12
N LEU A 78 -2.86 -3.56 -8.16
CA LEU A 78 -4.29 -3.28 -8.09
C LEU A 78 -4.49 -1.80 -7.74
N GLN A 79 -5.48 -1.16 -8.36
CA GLN A 79 -5.83 0.24 -8.12
C GLN A 79 -7.31 0.36 -7.75
N GLY A 80 -7.67 1.38 -6.97
CA GLY A 80 -9.06 1.69 -6.63
C GLY A 80 -9.76 0.59 -5.83
N THR A 81 -10.95 0.18 -6.30
CA THR A 81 -11.83 -0.80 -5.63
C THR A 81 -11.21 -2.19 -5.48
N PRO A 82 -10.57 -2.79 -6.51
CA PRO A 82 -9.86 -4.07 -6.39
C PRO A 82 -8.81 -4.09 -5.26
N LEU A 83 -8.03 -3.02 -5.11
CA LEU A 83 -7.02 -2.93 -4.05
C LEU A 83 -7.68 -2.87 -2.67
N ALA A 84 -8.78 -2.15 -2.54
CA ALA A 84 -9.53 -2.09 -1.29
C ALA A 84 -10.12 -3.45 -0.91
N ALA A 85 -10.65 -4.19 -1.89
CA ALA A 85 -11.16 -5.54 -1.69
C ALA A 85 -10.04 -6.51 -1.30
N PHE A 86 -8.89 -6.45 -1.96
CA PHE A 86 -7.71 -7.25 -1.61
C PHE A 86 -7.26 -6.98 -0.17
N MET A 87 -7.15 -5.71 0.22
CA MET A 87 -6.79 -5.36 1.59
C MET A 87 -7.85 -5.86 2.58
N LEU A 88 -9.14 -5.67 2.29
CA LEU A 88 -10.21 -6.17 3.17
C LEU A 88 -10.13 -7.69 3.36
N ALA A 89 -9.92 -8.44 2.27
CA ALA A 89 -9.72 -9.89 2.33
C ALA A 89 -8.49 -10.27 3.16
N TRP A 90 -7.39 -9.53 3.01
CA TRP A 90 -6.17 -9.73 3.80
C TRP A 90 -6.41 -9.60 5.30
N PHE A 91 -7.09 -8.54 5.72
CA PHE A 91 -7.46 -8.33 7.12
C PHE A 91 -8.49 -9.34 7.60
N ALA A 92 -9.43 -9.75 6.74
CA ALA A 92 -10.40 -10.79 7.07
C ALA A 92 -9.72 -12.13 7.36
N VAL A 93 -8.68 -12.51 6.58
CA VAL A 93 -7.87 -13.70 6.86
C VAL A 93 -7.22 -13.61 8.25
N GLY A 94 -6.57 -12.48 8.56
CA GLY A 94 -6.00 -12.26 9.90
C GLY A 94 -7.06 -12.34 11.02
N GLY A 95 -8.24 -11.76 10.80
CA GLY A 95 -9.35 -11.81 11.74
C GLY A 95 -9.91 -13.22 11.96
N VAL A 96 -10.04 -14.02 10.90
CA VAL A 96 -10.44 -15.44 10.96
C VAL A 96 -9.41 -16.25 11.72
N CYS A 97 -8.11 -16.03 11.47
CA CYS A 97 -7.04 -16.65 12.23
C CYS A 97 -7.15 -16.32 13.73
N LEU A 98 -7.35 -15.04 14.09
CA LEU A 98 -7.56 -14.64 15.48
C LEU A 98 -8.78 -15.30 16.13
N ALA A 99 -9.90 -15.36 15.41
CA ALA A 99 -11.09 -16.05 15.87
C ALA A 99 -10.83 -17.55 16.11
N ALA A 100 -10.05 -18.19 15.24
CA ALA A 100 -9.67 -19.59 15.38
C ALA A 100 -8.76 -19.86 16.59
N VAL A 101 -7.99 -18.87 17.06
CA VAL A 101 -7.25 -18.95 18.33
C VAL A 101 -8.04 -18.40 19.53
N GLY A 102 -9.36 -18.27 19.41
CA GLY A 102 -10.24 -17.89 20.52
C GLY A 102 -10.34 -16.39 20.81
N HIS A 103 -9.85 -15.53 19.92
CA HIS A 103 -9.86 -14.08 20.09
C HIS A 103 -10.73 -13.37 19.02
N PRO A 104 -12.04 -13.69 18.91
CA PRO A 104 -12.88 -13.18 17.82
C PRO A 104 -13.06 -11.66 17.88
N TRP A 105 -13.18 -11.08 19.08
CA TRP A 105 -13.33 -9.63 19.25
C TRP A 105 -12.13 -8.84 18.71
N TRP A 106 -10.93 -9.37 18.89
CA TRP A 106 -9.72 -8.78 18.33
C TRP A 106 -9.70 -8.89 16.79
N GLY A 107 -10.25 -9.97 16.22
CA GLY A 107 -10.42 -10.10 14.77
C GLY A 107 -11.38 -9.06 14.19
N VAL A 108 -12.51 -8.82 14.87
CA VAL A 108 -13.45 -7.74 14.50
C VAL A 108 -12.79 -6.37 14.61
N ALA A 109 -12.04 -6.11 15.69
CA ALA A 109 -11.33 -4.85 15.88
C ALA A 109 -10.28 -4.58 14.80
N LEU A 110 -9.57 -5.62 14.35
CA LEU A 110 -8.56 -5.53 13.28
C LEU A 110 -9.21 -5.15 11.94
N VAL A 111 -10.26 -5.86 11.53
CA VAL A 111 -10.97 -5.61 10.26
C VAL A 111 -11.69 -4.26 10.30
N GLY A 112 -12.43 -4.00 11.39
CA GLY A 112 -13.18 -2.76 11.58
C GLY A 112 -12.26 -1.54 11.69
N GLY A 113 -11.17 -1.67 12.43
CA GLY A 113 -10.15 -0.62 12.59
C GLY A 113 -9.53 -0.25 11.24
N PHE A 114 -9.09 -1.24 10.46
CA PHE A 114 -8.57 -1.00 9.11
C PHE A 114 -9.60 -0.28 8.21
N ALA A 115 -10.84 -0.78 8.17
CA ALA A 115 -11.89 -0.18 7.36
C ALA A 115 -12.19 1.27 7.77
N ALA A 116 -12.29 1.53 9.07
CA ALA A 116 -12.51 2.87 9.62
C ALA A 116 -11.35 3.81 9.29
N THR A 117 -10.11 3.41 9.52
CA THR A 117 -8.92 4.23 9.21
C THR A 117 -8.87 4.56 7.72
N LYS A 118 -9.15 3.60 6.83
CA LYS A 118 -9.22 3.84 5.38
C LYS A 118 -10.34 4.78 4.98
N LEU A 119 -11.50 4.69 5.64
CA LEU A 119 -12.62 5.58 5.41
C LEU A 119 -12.27 7.02 5.81
N VAL A 120 -11.66 7.20 6.98
CA VAL A 120 -11.17 8.52 7.44
C VAL A 120 -10.11 9.05 6.48
N LEU A 121 -9.15 8.23 6.05
CA LEU A 121 -8.11 8.63 5.11
C LEU A 121 -8.72 9.14 3.79
N ARG A 122 -9.75 8.46 3.26
CA ARG A 122 -10.52 8.91 2.08
C ARG A 122 -11.24 10.23 2.34
N ALA A 123 -11.86 10.39 3.51
CA ALA A 123 -12.54 11.63 3.90
C ALA A 123 -11.58 12.84 4.00
N THR A 124 -10.31 12.61 4.36
CA THR A 124 -9.27 13.67 4.36
C THR A 124 -8.72 14.03 2.98
N GLY A 125 -9.24 13.43 1.89
CA GLY A 125 -8.80 13.72 0.53
C GLY A 125 -7.46 13.09 0.13
N TYR A 126 -6.92 12.16 0.93
CA TYR A 126 -5.69 11.44 0.58
C TYR A 126 -5.91 10.55 -0.65
N ARG A 127 -5.31 10.92 -1.79
CA ARG A 127 -5.43 10.20 -3.07
C ARG A 127 -4.35 9.14 -3.32
N GLY A 128 -3.45 8.93 -2.35
CA GLY A 128 -2.28 8.07 -2.52
C GLY A 128 -1.16 8.78 -3.30
N ALA A 129 0.10 8.38 -3.06
CA ALA A 129 1.23 8.96 -3.77
C ALA A 129 1.11 8.68 -5.28
N ALA A 130 1.03 9.75 -6.08
CA ALA A 130 1.22 9.65 -7.52
C ALA A 130 2.64 9.12 -7.79
N PRO A 131 2.85 8.31 -8.85
CA PRO A 131 4.19 7.95 -9.26
C PRO A 131 5.01 9.23 -9.43
N PRO A 132 6.29 9.27 -9.01
CA PRO A 132 7.13 10.41 -9.35
C PRO A 132 7.06 10.56 -10.88
N ALA A 133 6.61 11.74 -11.34
CA ALA A 133 6.68 12.07 -12.75
C ALA A 133 8.10 11.76 -13.18
N SER A 134 8.25 10.81 -14.11
CA SER A 134 9.54 10.47 -14.71
C SER A 134 10.22 11.79 -15.04
N ALA A 135 11.35 12.06 -14.37
CA ALA A 135 12.08 13.30 -14.51
C ALA A 135 12.20 13.62 -16.00
N PRO A 136 11.99 14.88 -16.43
CA PRO A 136 12.15 15.24 -17.83
C PRO A 136 13.51 14.74 -18.29
N THR A 137 13.52 13.85 -19.28
CA THR A 137 14.75 13.34 -19.89
C THR A 137 15.59 14.57 -20.22
N PRO A 138 16.81 14.73 -19.67
CA PRO A 138 17.64 15.85 -20.06
C PRO A 138 17.83 15.70 -21.57
N VAL A 139 17.35 16.68 -22.33
CA VAL A 139 17.58 16.78 -23.77
C VAL A 139 19.10 16.85 -23.91
N GLN A 140 19.71 15.72 -24.24
CA GLN A 140 21.10 15.67 -24.64
C GLN A 140 21.23 16.41 -25.97
N GLY A 141 22.08 17.44 -25.97
CA GLY A 141 22.87 17.79 -27.15
C GLY A 141 22.31 18.91 -28.02
N GLU A 142 22.62 20.15 -27.64
CA GLU A 142 23.11 21.13 -28.63
C GLU A 142 24.46 21.64 -28.11
N GLY A 143 25.53 20.95 -28.52
CA GLY A 143 26.88 21.49 -28.41
C GLY A 143 27.05 22.64 -29.41
N PRO A 144 27.87 23.67 -29.09
CA PRO A 144 28.11 24.77 -30.02
C PRO A 144 28.79 24.22 -31.28
N HIS A 145 28.17 24.47 -32.44
CA HIS A 145 28.81 24.29 -33.74
C HIS A 145 30.09 25.14 -33.78
N VAL A 146 31.22 24.45 -33.63
CA VAL A 146 32.54 25.00 -33.96
C VAL A 146 32.76 24.77 -35.45
N GLY A 147 33.00 25.85 -36.19
CA GLY A 147 33.42 25.83 -37.58
C GLY A 147 32.68 26.89 -38.39
N GLN A 148 33.33 27.71 -39.22
CA GLN A 148 34.74 27.97 -39.49
C GLN A 148 34.78 29.37 -40.11
#